data_AF-A0A959GF27-F1
#
_entry.id   AF-A0A959GF27-F1
#
_cell.length_a   1.000
_cell.length_b   1.000
_cell.length_c   1.000
_cell.angle_alpha   90.00
_cell.angle_beta   90.00
_cell.angle_gamma   90.00
#
_symmetry.space_group_name_H-M   'P 1'
#
loop_
_entity.id
_entity.type
_entity.pdbx_description
1 polymer ?
#
loop_
_entity_poly.entity_id
_entity_poly.type
_entity_poly.pdbx_seq_one_letter_code
_entity_poly.pdbx_strand_id
1 'polypeptide(L)' 'MAYNEQLANRVRELLVGQSDVEEKNMMGGLTFMVNGKMCVGVLGDDRG' A
#
# COMPACT_ATOMS: atom_id res chain seq x y z
N MET A 1 10.45 -7.37 3.55
CA MET A 1 9.54 -7.98 2.55
C MET A 1 9.72 -7.25 1.25
N ALA A 2 9.85 -7.97 0.14
CA ALA A 2 10.10 -7.37 -1.17
C ALA A 2 8.76 -6.99 -1.82
N TYR A 3 8.09 -5.94 -1.33
CA TYR A 3 7.02 -5.33 -2.10
C TYR A 3 7.61 -4.39 -3.16
N ASN A 4 6.90 -4.19 -4.26
CA ASN A 4 7.37 -3.32 -5.31
C ASN A 4 7.24 -1.85 -4.88
N GLU A 5 8.35 -1.22 -4.53
CA GLU A 5 8.42 0.20 -4.13
C GLU A 5 7.91 1.16 -5.21
N GLN A 6 8.15 0.85 -6.49
CA GLN A 6 7.63 1.68 -7.58
C GLN A 6 6.11 1.63 -7.65
N LEU A 7 5.51 0.44 -7.40
CA LEU A 7 4.07 0.29 -7.31
C LEU A 7 3.51 1.01 -6.08
N ALA A 8 4.17 0.90 -4.93
CA ALA A 8 3.79 1.63 -3.72
C ALA A 8 3.82 3.16 -3.94
N ASN A 9 4.86 3.69 -4.60
CA ASN A 9 4.94 5.12 -4.93
C ASN A 9 3.78 5.59 -5.80
N ARG A 10 3.41 4.83 -6.83
CA ARG A 10 2.24 5.17 -7.67
C ARG A 10 0.95 5.22 -6.85
N VAL A 11 0.78 4.31 -5.89
CA VAL A 11 -0.39 4.33 -5.00
C VAL A 11 -0.36 5.56 -4.09
N ARG A 12 0.81 5.95 -3.55
CA ARG A 12 0.95 7.20 -2.78
C ARG A 12 0.56 8.43 -3.58
N GLU A 13 1.02 8.52 -4.84
CA GLU A 13 0.68 9.63 -5.73
C GLU A 13 -0.83 9.72 -5.98
N LEU A 14 -1.50 8.58 -6.17
CA LEU A 14 -2.95 8.52 -6.34
C LEU A 14 -3.73 8.89 -5.07
N LEU A 15 -3.14 8.67 -3.89
CA LEU A 15 -3.75 8.93 -2.59
C LEU A 15 -3.43 10.32 -2.02
N VAL A 16 -2.60 11.13 -2.69
CA VAL A 16 -2.15 12.45 -2.18
C VAL A 16 -3.31 13.42 -1.89
N GLY A 17 -4.44 13.25 -2.57
CA GLY A 17 -5.65 14.06 -2.36
C GLY A 17 -6.63 13.49 -1.32
N GLN A 18 -6.35 12.32 -0.76
CA GLN A 18 -7.19 11.70 0.26
C GLN A 18 -6.75 12.14 1.65
N SER A 19 -7.73 12.43 2.51
CA SER A 19 -7.48 12.67 3.92
C SER A 19 -7.35 11.33 4.66
N ASP A 20 -6.52 11.29 5.70
CA ASP A 20 -6.43 10.14 6.61
C ASP A 20 -5.92 8.86 5.93
N VAL A 21 -4.78 8.96 5.26
CA VAL A 21 -4.09 7.82 4.63
C VAL A 21 -3.02 7.27 5.58
N GLU A 22 -3.10 5.99 5.92
CA GLU A 22 -2.07 5.29 6.72
C GLU A 22 -1.43 4.15 5.92
N GLU A 23 -0.12 4.00 6.05
CA GLU A 23 0.64 2.88 5.50
C GLU A 23 0.92 1.85 6.58
N LYS A 24 0.57 0.59 6.34
CA LYS A 24 0.78 -0.53 7.27
C LYS A 24 1.45 -1.70 6.56
N ASN A 25 2.56 -2.17 7.12
CA ASN A 25 3.20 -3.40 6.66
C ASN A 25 2.43 -4.61 7.22
N MET A 26 1.58 -5.23 6.39
CA MET A 26 0.73 -6.35 6.76
C MET A 26 0.42 -7.25 5.54
N MET A 27 0.08 -8.52 5.79
CA MET A 27 -0.22 -9.52 4.75
C MET A 27 0.90 -9.72 3.71
N GLY A 28 2.16 -9.75 4.13
CA GLY A 28 3.27 -10.00 3.19
C GLY A 28 3.67 -8.80 2.34
N GLY A 29 3.06 -7.62 2.55
CA GLY A 29 3.31 -6.43 1.75
C GLY A 29 2.97 -5.13 2.47
N LEU A 30 2.77 -4.07 1.67
CA LEU A 30 2.40 -2.74 2.15
C LEU A 30 0.91 -2.49 1.89
N THR A 31 0.16 -2.11 2.91
CA THR A 31 -1.27 -1.85 2.81
C THR A 31 -1.59 -0.40 3.15
N PHE A 32 -2.46 0.22 2.36
CA PHE A 32 -2.95 1.58 2.50
C PHE A 32 -4.35 1.55 3.11
N MET A 33 -4.48 2.21 4.25
CA MET A 33 -5.74 2.50 4.90
C MET A 33 -6.17 3.92 4.52
N VAL A 34 -7.44 4.15 4.25
CA VAL A 34 -8.02 5.48 4.03
C VAL A 34 -9.23 5.61 4.95
N ASN A 35 -9.27 6.65 5.80
CA ASN A 35 -10.34 6.85 6.79
C ASN A 35 -10.57 5.60 7.66
N GLY A 36 -9.49 4.99 8.15
CA GLY A 36 -9.55 3.78 8.98
C GLY A 36 -10.02 2.51 8.28
N LYS A 37 -10.20 2.52 6.94
CA LYS A 37 -10.61 1.34 6.15
C LYS A 37 -9.50 0.91 5.20
N MET A 38 -9.33 -0.40 5.03
CA MET A 38 -8.37 -0.95 4.07
C MET A 38 -8.86 -0.70 2.63
N CYS A 39 -8.04 -0.05 1.80
CA CYS A 39 -8.40 0.28 0.42
C CYS A 39 -7.50 -0.40 -0.62
N VAL A 40 -6.19 -0.41 -0.40
CA VAL A 40 -5.22 -0.93 -1.38
C VAL A 40 -4.11 -1.71 -0.68
N GLY A 41 -3.76 -2.89 -1.20
CA GLY A 41 -2.59 -3.66 -0.77
C GLY A 41 -1.59 -3.84 -1.91
N VAL A 42 -0.32 -3.54 -1.67
CA VAL A 42 0.82 -3.81 -2.55
C VAL A 42 1.54 -5.03 -2.00
N LEU A 43 1.19 -6.20 -2.54
CA LEU A 43 1.87 -7.44 -2.25
C LEU A 43 3.16 -7.56 -3.09
N GLY A 44 4.20 -8.12 -2.48
CA GLY A 44 5.34 -8.62 -3.23
C GLY A 44 4.91 -9.79 -4.11
N ASP A 45 5.51 -9.90 -5.30
CA ASP A 45 5.40 -11.09 -6.13
C ASP A 45 6.12 -12.22 -5.38
N ASP A 46 5.34 -13.06 -4.68
CA ASP A 46 5.84 -14.30 -4.10
C ASP A 46 6.17 -15.24 -5.27
N ARG A 47 7.42 -15.18 -5.72
CA ARG A 47 7.96 -16.19 -6.61
C ARG A 47 8.13 -17.47 -5.81
N GLY A 48 7.08 -18.27 -5.77
CA GLY A 48 7.15 -19.71 -5.47
C GLY A 48 7.96 -20.47 -6.52
#